data_AF-A0A135YRN9-F1
#
_entry.id   AF-A0A135YRN9-F1
#
_cell.length_a   1.000
_cell.length_b   1.000
_cell.length_c   1.000
_cell.angle_alpha   90.00
_cell.angle_beta   90.00
_cell.angle_gamma   90.00
#
_symmetry.space_group_name_H-M   'P 1'
#
loop_
_entity.id
_entity.type
_entity.pdbx_description
1 polymer ?
#
loop_
_entity_poly.entity_id
_entity_poly.type
_entity_poly.pdbx_seq_one_letter_code
_entity_poly.pdbx_strand_id
1 'polypeptide(L)'
;MELTGKKENFEKFIFKVDELGYAIDDLLPSNWMLNLKESSRLLSDILSDNHLKVKQETKTTSDNLAIQIKTILEDSDLQVSTSSVTMLDSNDQVEYILNWWQWRINCQLALISGISSMYESIEN
;
A
#
# COMPACT_ATOMS: atom_id res chain seq x y z
N MET A 1 -8.85 -1.16 -8.97
CA MET A 1 -8.88 -0.91 -7.50
C MET A 1 -10.32 -0.59 -7.14
N GLU A 2 -10.83 -1.07 -6.01
CA GLU A 2 -12.23 -0.84 -5.60
C GLU A 2 -12.28 -0.35 -4.15
N LEU A 3 -13.13 0.64 -3.88
CA LEU A 3 -13.41 1.15 -2.53
C LEU A 3 -14.58 0.40 -1.92
N THR A 4 -14.45 0.02 -0.66
CA THR A 4 -15.50 -0.66 0.10
C THR A 4 -15.76 0.06 1.43
N GLY A 5 -16.99 -0.01 1.94
CA GLY A 5 -17.40 0.67 3.18
C GLY A 5 -18.44 1.78 2.95
N LYS A 6 -18.36 2.86 3.74
CA LYS A 6 -19.29 4.00 3.68
C LYS A 6 -19.05 4.86 2.44
N LYS A 7 -19.93 4.75 1.44
CA LYS A 7 -19.80 5.43 0.14
C LYS A 7 -19.71 6.94 0.26
N GLU A 8 -20.44 7.53 1.21
CA GLU A 8 -20.43 8.96 1.50
C GLU A 8 -19.05 9.49 1.94
N ASN A 9 -18.14 8.61 2.37
CA ASN A 9 -16.79 8.96 2.81
C ASN A 9 -15.71 8.67 1.75
N PHE A 10 -16.07 8.17 0.56
CA PHE A 10 -15.09 7.75 -0.44
C PHE A 10 -14.21 8.90 -0.93
N GLU A 11 -14.81 10.05 -1.25
CA GLU A 11 -14.06 11.23 -1.71
C GLU A 11 -13.09 11.72 -0.64
N LYS A 12 -13.57 11.83 0.61
CA LYS A 12 -12.74 12.22 1.76
C LYS A 12 -11.60 11.22 2.01
N PHE A 13 -11.85 9.93 1.82
CA PHE A 13 -10.82 8.90 1.92
C PHE A 13 -9.76 9.04 0.83
N ILE A 14 -10.18 9.22 -0.43
CA ILE A 14 -9.25 9.41 -1.56
C ILE A 14 -8.38 10.64 -1.32
N PHE A 15 -8.98 11.79 -1.00
CA PHE A 15 -8.25 13.03 -0.73
C PHE A 15 -7.21 12.86 0.40
N LYS A 16 -7.60 12.21 1.50
CA LYS A 16 -6.70 11.94 2.62
C LYS A 16 -5.52 11.04 2.24
N VAL A 17 -5.75 10.03 1.39
CA VAL A 17 -4.68 9.15 0.92
C VAL A 17 -3.77 9.86 -0.09
N ASP A 18 -4.32 10.80 -0.86
CA ASP A 18 -3.55 11.65 -1.76
C ASP A 18 -2.58 12.55 -1.00
N GLU A 19 -3.07 13.27 0.02
CA GLU A 19 -2.22 14.06 0.93
C GLU A 19 -1.12 13.21 1.60
N LEU A 20 -1.46 11.97 1.96
CA LEU A 20 -0.49 11.00 2.49
C LEU A 20 0.60 10.67 1.46
N GLY A 21 0.25 10.51 0.18
CA GLY A 21 1.20 10.23 -0.90
C GLY A 21 2.29 11.30 -0.98
N TYR A 22 1.91 12.58 -0.96
CA TYR A 22 2.85 13.69 -0.93
C TYR A 22 3.71 13.69 0.34
N ALA A 23 3.12 13.45 1.51
CA ALA A 23 3.86 13.37 2.76
C ALA A 23 4.90 12.23 2.78
N ILE A 24 4.57 11.10 2.16
CA ILE A 24 5.49 9.95 2.02
C ILE A 24 6.68 10.31 1.14
N ASP A 25 6.45 10.99 0.02
CA ASP A 25 7.53 11.41 -0.90
C ASP A 25 8.49 12.40 -0.23
N ASP A 26 7.99 13.27 0.65
CA ASP A 26 8.79 14.24 1.39
C ASP A 26 9.54 13.61 2.59
N LEU A 27 8.93 12.64 3.28
CA LEU A 27 9.41 12.12 4.56
C LEU A 27 10.21 10.81 4.45
N LEU A 28 9.93 9.96 3.46
CA LEU A 28 10.74 8.76 3.26
C LEU A 28 12.11 9.15 2.71
N PRO A 29 13.21 8.66 3.32
CA PRO A 29 14.53 9.04 2.88
C PRO A 29 14.80 8.51 1.47
N SER A 30 15.54 9.25 0.64
CA SER A 30 15.85 8.85 -0.74
C SER A 30 16.59 7.51 -0.85
N ASN A 31 17.20 7.05 0.25
CA ASN A 31 17.85 5.76 0.37
C ASN A 31 16.99 4.69 1.06
N TRP A 32 15.66 4.85 1.11
CA TRP A 32 14.75 3.98 1.86
C TRP A 32 14.86 2.49 1.49
N MET A 33 15.25 2.18 0.25
CA MET A 33 15.54 0.82 -0.22
C MET A 33 16.74 0.16 0.49
N LEU A 34 17.65 0.96 1.07
CA LEU A 34 18.84 0.48 1.79
C LEU A 34 18.60 0.32 3.30
N ASN A 35 17.58 0.97 3.87
CA ASN A 35 17.27 0.93 5.31
C ASN A 35 15.81 0.60 5.59
N LEU A 36 15.41 -0.62 5.21
CA LEU A 36 14.01 -1.07 5.27
C LEU A 36 13.38 -1.00 6.67
N LYS A 37 14.18 -1.18 7.72
CA LYS A 37 13.69 -1.12 9.10
C LYS A 37 13.23 0.29 9.47
N GLU A 38 14.03 1.29 9.15
CA GLU A 38 13.70 2.68 9.42
C GLU A 38 12.56 3.17 8.52
N SER A 39 12.60 2.84 7.23
CA SER A 39 11.53 3.15 6.28
C SER A 39 10.19 2.54 6.68
N SER A 40 10.19 1.27 7.12
CA SER A 40 8.96 0.61 7.60
C SER A 40 8.42 1.24 8.88
N ARG A 41 9.30 1.71 9.77
CA ARG A 41 8.88 2.40 10.99
C ARG A 41 8.26 3.75 10.65
N LEU A 42 8.94 4.56 9.83
CA LEU A 42 8.44 5.87 9.39
C LEU A 42 7.10 5.74 8.68
N LEU A 43 6.96 4.79 7.74
CA LEU A 43 5.69 4.53 7.07
C LEU A 43 4.58 4.16 8.07
N SER A 44 4.88 3.31 9.05
CA SER A 44 3.91 2.94 10.09
C SER A 44 3.51 4.12 10.98
N ASP A 45 4.46 4.99 11.32
CA ASP A 45 4.21 6.19 12.13
C ASP A 45 3.30 7.15 11.37
N ILE A 46 3.63 7.47 10.11
CA ILE A 46 2.82 8.35 9.24
C ILE A 46 1.40 7.80 9.04
N LEU A 47 1.26 6.50 8.78
CA LEU A 47 -0.06 5.86 8.64
C LEU A 47 -0.88 5.99 9.94
N SER A 48 -0.25 5.76 11.08
CA SER A 48 -0.91 5.82 12.40
C SER A 48 -1.37 7.23 12.74
N ASP A 49 -0.53 8.25 12.48
CA ASP A 49 -0.87 9.66 12.67
C ASP A 49 -2.07 10.09 11.81
N ASN A 50 -2.26 9.43 10.67
CA ASN A 50 -3.39 9.61 9.79
C ASN A 50 -4.55 8.64 10.06
N HIS A 51 -4.57 7.88 11.16
CA HIS A 51 -5.62 6.89 11.46
C HIS A 51 -5.83 5.84 10.35
N LEU A 52 -4.79 5.61 9.56
CA LEU A 52 -4.75 4.63 8.49
C LEU A 52 -4.02 3.38 8.96
N LYS A 53 -4.49 2.23 8.50
CA LYS A 53 -3.89 0.93 8.80
C LYS A 53 -3.70 0.14 7.51
N VAL A 54 -2.50 -0.39 7.34
CA VAL A 54 -2.20 -1.33 6.26
C VAL A 54 -2.19 -2.76 6.78
N LYS A 55 -2.84 -3.66 6.06
CA LYS A 55 -2.80 -5.12 6.26
C LYS A 55 -2.29 -5.77 4.98
N GLN A 56 -1.54 -6.86 5.14
CA GLN A 56 -1.07 -7.65 4.01
C GLN A 56 -1.33 -9.13 4.25
N GLU A 57 -1.89 -9.78 3.24
CA GLU A 57 -2.15 -11.22 3.20
C GLU A 57 -1.36 -11.81 2.05
N THR A 58 -0.55 -12.82 2.33
CA THR A 58 0.23 -13.54 1.31
C THR A 58 -0.33 -14.95 1.16
N LYS A 59 -0.66 -15.34 -0.07
CA LYS A 59 -1.13 -16.68 -0.40
C LYS A 59 -0.31 -17.23 -1.56
N THR A 60 0.35 -18.35 -1.32
CA THR A 60 1.00 -19.13 -2.39
C THR A 60 -0.06 -20.00 -3.07
N THR A 61 -0.05 -20.07 -4.41
CA THR A 61 -0.93 -20.99 -5.15
C THR A 61 -0.57 -22.45 -4.84
N SER A 62 -1.54 -23.35 -4.96
CA SER A 62 -1.37 -24.77 -4.59
C SER A 62 -0.29 -25.52 -5.39
N ASP A 63 0.09 -24.98 -6.54
CA ASP A 63 1.13 -25.46 -7.44
C ASP A 63 2.47 -24.72 -7.26
N ASN A 64 2.58 -23.79 -6.30
CA ASN A 64 3.71 -22.87 -6.09
C ASN A 64 4.08 -22.05 -7.34
N LEU A 65 3.20 -21.92 -8.34
CA LEU A 65 3.51 -21.17 -9.56
C LEU A 65 3.41 -19.66 -9.37
N ALA A 66 2.67 -19.19 -8.37
CA ALA A 66 2.60 -17.77 -8.05
C ALA A 66 2.47 -17.49 -6.55
N ILE A 67 2.97 -16.32 -6.14
CA ILE A 67 2.70 -15.73 -4.84
C ILE A 67 1.73 -14.57 -5.06
N GLN A 68 0.58 -14.64 -4.41
CA GLN A 68 -0.39 -13.55 -4.36
C GLN A 68 -0.15 -12.73 -3.09
N ILE A 69 0.05 -11.43 -3.24
CA ILE A 69 0.16 -10.48 -2.13
C ILE A 69 -1.03 -9.54 -2.23
N LYS A 70 -1.99 -9.68 -1.31
CA LYS A 70 -3.09 -8.74 -1.16
C LYS A 70 -2.70 -7.69 -0.13
N THR A 71 -2.68 -6.43 -0.54
CA THR A 71 -2.42 -5.29 0.35
C THR A 71 -3.72 -4.51 0.53
N ILE A 72 -4.08 -4.22 1.77
CA ILE A 72 -5.33 -3.57 2.16
C ILE A 72 -4.98 -2.32 2.95
N LEU A 73 -5.55 -1.18 2.57
CA LEU A 73 -5.50 0.08 3.31
C LEU A 73 -6.87 0.35 3.90
N GLU A 74 -6.93 0.61 5.20
CA GLU A 74 -8.16 0.85 5.96
C GLU A 74 -8.07 2.20 6.68
N ASP A 75 -9.14 2.99 6.60
CA ASP A 75 -9.37 4.15 7.46
C ASP A 75 -10.47 3.80 8.47
N SER A 76 -10.11 3.75 9.75
CA SER A 76 -11.03 3.35 10.80
C SER A 76 -12.09 4.41 11.12
N ASP A 77 -11.76 5.69 10.94
CA ASP A 77 -12.65 6.80 11.25
C ASP A 77 -13.69 6.96 10.14
N LEU A 78 -13.24 6.88 8.89
CA LEU A 78 -14.11 6.96 7.72
C LEU A 78 -14.85 5.65 7.44
N GLN A 79 -14.40 4.52 7.99
CA GLN A 79 -14.94 3.18 7.74
C GLN A 79 -14.94 2.86 6.24
N VAL A 80 -13.80 3.18 5.60
CA VAL A 80 -13.54 2.93 4.18
C VAL A 80 -12.28 2.10 4.08
N SER A 81 -12.24 1.20 3.11
CA SER A 81 -11.04 0.45 2.79
C SER A 81 -10.88 0.24 1.29
N THR A 82 -9.65 -0.01 0.88
CA THR A 82 -9.33 -0.45 -0.48
C THR A 82 -8.23 -1.47 -0.47
N SER A 83 -8.07 -2.19 -1.57
CA SER A 83 -7.02 -3.18 -1.69
C SER A 83 -6.48 -3.30 -3.10
N SER A 84 -5.23 -3.72 -3.18
CA SER A 84 -4.57 -4.16 -4.40
C SER A 84 -4.09 -5.59 -4.24
N VAL A 85 -3.93 -6.26 -5.37
CA VAL A 85 -3.37 -7.60 -5.44
C VAL A 85 -2.17 -7.55 -6.38
N THR A 86 -1.00 -7.91 -5.87
CA THR A 86 0.21 -8.11 -6.66
C THR A 86 0.41 -9.61 -6.84
N MET A 87 0.58 -10.04 -8.09
CA MET A 87 0.92 -11.41 -8.44
C MET A 87 2.40 -11.47 -8.78
N LEU A 88 3.12 -12.39 -8.15
CA LEU A 88 4.51 -12.70 -8.47
C LEU A 88 4.55 -14.06 -9.14
N ASP A 89 4.95 -14.09 -10.41
CA ASP A 89 5.13 -15.35 -11.13
C ASP A 89 6.43 -16.05 -10.71
N SER A 90 6.61 -17.29 -11.18
CA SER A 90 7.74 -18.15 -10.83
C SER A 90 9.12 -17.51 -11.03
N ASN A 91 9.28 -16.58 -11.98
CA ASN A 91 10.57 -15.93 -12.25
C ASN A 91 10.95 -14.94 -11.15
N ASP A 92 9.94 -14.26 -10.58
CA ASP A 92 10.13 -13.22 -9.57
C ASP A 92 10.11 -13.77 -8.13
N GLN A 93 9.71 -15.04 -7.95
CA GLN A 93 9.57 -15.66 -6.63
C GLN A 93 10.89 -15.76 -5.85
N VAL A 94 12.01 -16.08 -6.53
CA VAL A 94 13.31 -16.19 -5.85
C VAL A 94 13.76 -14.83 -5.32
N GLU A 95 13.61 -13.79 -6.15
CA GLU A 95 13.90 -12.41 -5.75
C GLU A 95 12.98 -11.96 -4.61
N TYR A 96 11.70 -12.32 -4.68
CA TYR A 96 10.76 -12.07 -3.60
C TYR A 96 11.18 -12.71 -2.29
N ILE A 97 11.57 -13.99 -2.28
CA ILE A 97 11.97 -14.67 -1.04
C ILE A 97 13.21 -14.01 -0.43
N LEU A 98 14.18 -13.63 -1.25
CA LEU A 98 15.41 -12.98 -0.80
C LEU A 98 15.18 -11.55 -0.29
N ASN A 99 14.25 -10.82 -0.90
CA ASN A 99 13.96 -9.41 -0.60
C ASN A 99 12.54 -9.19 -0.09
N TRP A 100 11.98 -10.15 0.66
CA TRP A 100 10.56 -10.18 0.97
C TRP A 100 10.07 -8.94 1.72
N TRP A 101 10.90 -8.38 2.60
CA TRP A 101 10.59 -7.13 3.32
C TRP A 101 10.46 -5.92 2.37
N GLN A 102 11.35 -5.82 1.38
CA GLN A 102 11.30 -4.76 0.36
C GLN A 102 10.01 -4.87 -0.45
N TRP A 103 9.68 -6.08 -0.92
CA TRP A 103 8.45 -6.33 -1.65
C TRP A 103 7.20 -5.97 -0.84
N ARG A 104 7.19 -6.31 0.44
CA ARG A 104 6.08 -5.92 1.32
C ARG A 104 5.92 -4.41 1.37
N ILE A 105 6.98 -3.64 1.59
CA ILE A 105 6.91 -2.17 1.63
C ILE A 105 6.49 -1.61 0.25
N ASN A 106 7.07 -2.11 -0.84
CA ASN A 106 6.73 -1.69 -2.20
C ASN A 106 5.24 -1.85 -2.49
N CYS A 107 4.63 -2.98 -2.11
CA CYS A 107 3.20 -3.20 -2.31
C CYS A 107 2.33 -2.20 -1.53
N GLN A 108 2.78 -1.71 -0.36
CA GLN A 108 2.07 -0.68 0.41
C GLN A 108 2.17 0.68 -0.28
N LEU A 109 3.38 1.08 -0.67
CA LEU A 109 3.62 2.33 -1.38
C LEU A 109 2.88 2.38 -2.72
N ALA A 110 2.90 1.27 -3.47
CA ALA A 110 2.17 1.14 -4.73
C ALA A 110 0.65 1.25 -4.56
N LEU A 111 0.09 0.74 -3.45
CA LEU A 111 -1.33 0.92 -3.15
C LEU A 111 -1.65 2.39 -2.89
N ILE A 112 -0.84 3.06 -2.06
CA ILE A 112 -1.03 4.48 -1.72
C ILE A 112 -0.93 5.35 -2.97
N SER A 113 0.15 5.21 -3.74
CA SER A 113 0.37 5.93 -5.00
C SER A 113 -0.76 5.67 -6.01
N GLY A 114 -1.23 4.43 -6.11
CA GLY A 114 -2.33 4.09 -7.01
C GLY A 114 -3.67 4.74 -6.64
N ILE A 115 -3.88 5.12 -5.37
CA ILE A 115 -5.07 5.86 -4.92
C ILE A 115 -4.90 7.36 -5.22
N SER A 116 -3.72 7.93 -4.99
CA SER A 116 -3.38 9.30 -5.37
C SER A 116 -3.67 9.56 -6.85
N SER A 117 -3.24 8.66 -7.74
CA SER A 117 -3.54 8.80 -9.18
C SER A 117 -5.04 8.71 -9.53
N MET A 118 -5.88 8.08 -8.69
CA MET A 118 -7.34 8.11 -8.89
C MET A 118 -7.90 9.51 -8.60
N TYR A 119 -7.34 10.23 -7.64
CA TYR A 119 -7.73 11.61 -7.32
C TYR A 119 -7.46 12.56 -8.49
N GLU A 120 -6.23 12.53 -9.03
CA GLU A 120 -5.84 13.34 -10.19
C GLU A 120 -6.73 13.11 -11.43
N SER A 121 -7.29 11.91 -11.57
CA SER A 121 -8.21 11.55 -12.66
C SER A 121 -9.65 12.03 -12.45
N ILE A 122 -10.04 12.37 -11.21
CA ILE A 122 -11.37 12.92 -10.88
C ILE A 122 -11.39 14.44 -11.07
N GLU A 123 -10.25 15.12 -10.89
CA GLU A 123 -10.13 16.57 -11.06
C GLU A 123 -9.99 17.04 -12.52
N ASN A 124 -9.78 16.13 -13.49
CA ASN A 124 -9.64 16.41 -14.92
C ASN A 124 -10.82 15.88 -15.76
#